data_AF-A0A268JTW0-F1
#
_entry.id   AF-A0A268JTW0-F1
#
_cell.length_a   1.000
_cell.length_b   1.000
_cell.length_c   1.000
_cell.angle_alpha   90.00
_cell.angle_beta   90.00
_cell.angle_gamma   90.00
#
_symmetry.space_group_name_H-M   'P 1'
#
loop_
_entity.id
_entity.type
_entity.pdbx_description
1 polymer ?
#
loop_
_entity_poly.entity_id
_entity_poly.type
_entity_poly.pdbx_seq_one_letter_code
_entity_poly.pdbx_strand_id
1 'polypeptide(L)'
;MYPQYDEKLKDFIKEVYKTDLMKSNYLEYLEERLLVKDYAIAVPTADFELLRAILTFYVRSERFCDGAWANSAKEGIFLRILYRLKEVDI
;
A
#
# COMPACT_ATOMS: atom_id res chain seq x y z
N MET A 1 -11.22 13.70 -16.31
CA MET A 1 -12.37 12.99 -15.67
C MET A 1 -11.78 12.27 -14.48
N TYR A 2 -12.21 12.58 -13.25
CA TYR A 2 -11.68 11.88 -12.08
C TYR A 2 -12.18 10.43 -12.08
N PRO A 3 -11.33 9.43 -11.76
CA PRO A 3 -11.76 8.05 -11.66
C PRO A 3 -12.87 7.92 -10.61
N GLN A 4 -13.98 7.30 -11.00
CA GLN A 4 -15.04 6.94 -10.05
C GLN A 4 -14.71 5.59 -9.42
N TYR A 5 -14.34 5.61 -8.16
CA TYR A 5 -14.11 4.41 -7.37
C TYR A 5 -15.38 3.88 -6.72
N ASP A 6 -15.44 2.55 -6.58
CA ASP A 6 -16.40 1.89 -5.70
C ASP A 6 -16.29 2.44 -4.27
N GLU A 7 -17.45 2.63 -3.62
CA GLU A 7 -17.50 3.22 -2.28
C GLU A 7 -16.75 2.39 -1.24
N LYS A 8 -16.74 1.05 -1.35
CA LYS A 8 -15.98 0.22 -0.41
C LYS A 8 -14.49 0.42 -0.55
N LEU A 9 -13.99 0.61 -1.78
CA LEU A 9 -12.57 0.92 -2.00
C LEU A 9 -12.22 2.28 -1.38
N LYS A 10 -13.08 3.29 -1.56
CA LYS A 10 -12.87 4.60 -0.92
C LYS A 10 -12.88 4.49 0.60
N ASP A 11 -13.83 3.77 1.16
CA ASP A 11 -13.96 3.59 2.60
C ASP A 11 -12.79 2.81 3.17
N PHE A 12 -12.34 1.74 2.50
CA PHE A 12 -11.10 1.05 2.84
C PHE A 12 -9.92 2.02 2.93
N ILE A 13 -9.71 2.85 1.91
CA ILE A 13 -8.60 3.82 1.91
C ILE A 13 -8.76 4.82 3.06
N LYS A 14 -9.96 5.34 3.31
CA LYS A 14 -10.23 6.25 4.45
C LYS A 14 -9.90 5.58 5.78
N GLU A 15 -10.26 4.32 5.96
CA GLU A 15 -9.94 3.58 7.19
C GLU A 15 -8.42 3.39 7.35
N VAL A 16 -7.68 3.10 6.27
CA VAL A 16 -6.21 3.01 6.35
C VAL A 16 -5.60 4.32 6.86
N TYR A 17 -6.09 5.48 6.41
CA TYR A 17 -5.64 6.80 6.91
C TYR A 17 -5.94 7.05 8.40
N LYS A 18 -6.86 6.29 9.02
CA LYS A 18 -7.19 6.40 10.45
C LYS A 18 -6.35 5.48 11.33
N THR A 19 -5.60 4.56 10.73
CA THR A 19 -4.69 3.65 11.44
C THR A 19 -3.30 4.26 11.61
N ASP A 20 -2.47 3.64 12.44
CA ASP A 20 -1.04 3.93 12.58
C ASP A 20 -0.17 3.21 11.53
N LEU A 21 -0.78 2.49 10.58
CA LEU A 21 -0.05 1.74 9.55
C LEU A 21 0.68 2.64 8.55
N MET A 22 0.23 3.90 8.38
CA MET A 22 0.85 4.83 7.45
C MET A 22 2.21 5.31 7.97
N LYS A 23 3.23 5.29 7.09
CA LYS A 23 4.61 5.68 7.41
C LYS A 23 4.98 6.98 6.70
N SER A 24 5.35 8.01 7.45
CA SER A 24 5.65 9.34 6.87
C SER A 24 6.87 9.32 5.95
N ASN A 25 7.94 8.62 6.35
CA ASN A 25 9.20 8.48 5.61
C ASN A 25 9.22 7.24 4.68
N TYR A 26 8.06 6.77 4.21
CA TYR A 26 7.96 5.55 3.42
C TYR A 26 8.86 5.51 2.18
N LEU A 27 9.06 6.62 1.46
CA LEU A 27 9.88 6.64 0.25
C LEU A 27 11.35 6.34 0.55
N GLU A 28 11.96 7.10 1.47
CA GLU A 28 13.33 6.89 1.93
C GLU A 28 13.50 5.45 2.46
N TYR A 29 12.54 5.00 3.28
CA TYR A 29 12.56 3.65 3.82
C TYR A 29 12.49 2.54 2.76
N LEU A 30 11.75 2.76 1.67
CA LEU A 30 11.69 1.83 0.53
C LEU A 30 12.99 1.85 -0.27
N GLU A 31 13.54 3.04 -0.54
CA GLU A 31 14.77 3.21 -1.33
C GLU A 31 16.00 2.61 -0.64
N GLU A 32 16.08 2.70 0.70
CA GLU A 32 17.17 2.08 1.47
C GLU A 32 17.11 0.55 1.50
N ARG A 33 15.91 -0.04 1.39
CA ARG A 33 15.70 -1.48 1.61
C ARG A 33 15.44 -2.28 0.34
N LEU A 34 14.99 -1.62 -0.73
CA LEU A 34 14.61 -2.28 -1.98
C LEU A 34 15.34 -1.63 -3.16
N LEU A 35 16.08 -2.45 -3.90
CA LEU A 35 16.68 -2.05 -5.18
C LEU A 35 15.67 -2.00 -6.32
N VAL A 36 14.50 -2.61 -6.14
CA VAL A 36 13.44 -2.72 -7.14
C VAL A 36 12.37 -1.66 -6.91
N LYS A 37 11.79 -1.14 -8.00
CA LYS A 37 10.66 -0.20 -7.95
C LYS A 37 9.29 -0.89 -7.96
N ASP A 38 9.25 -2.19 -8.25
CA ASP A 38 8.04 -2.99 -8.10
C ASP A 38 7.97 -3.57 -6.68
N TYR A 39 7.38 -2.78 -5.79
CA TYR A 39 7.28 -3.12 -4.38
C TYR A 39 6.32 -4.28 -4.10
N ALA A 40 5.41 -4.63 -5.02
CA ALA A 40 4.52 -5.77 -4.86
C ALA A 40 5.27 -7.12 -4.80
N ILE A 41 6.47 -7.19 -5.40
CA ILE A 41 7.32 -8.38 -5.39
C ILE A 41 7.91 -8.61 -3.99
N ALA A 42 8.16 -7.54 -3.22
CA ALA A 42 8.74 -7.64 -1.89
C ALA A 42 7.74 -8.04 -0.79
N VAL A 43 6.42 -7.90 -1.04
CA VAL A 43 5.37 -8.17 -0.05
C VAL A 43 5.50 -9.54 0.65
N PRO A 44 5.75 -10.68 -0.04
CA PRO A 44 5.78 -11.99 0.62
C PRO A 44 6.90 -12.14 1.66
N THR A 45 8.01 -11.42 1.52
CA THR A 45 9.18 -11.51 2.41
C THR A 45 9.36 -10.28 3.29
N ALA A 46 8.53 -9.25 3.10
CA ALA A 46 8.60 -8.02 3.87
C ALA A 46 8.26 -8.26 5.35
N ASP A 47 8.97 -7.52 6.21
CA ASP A 47 8.64 -7.38 7.63
C ASP A 47 7.57 -6.30 7.85
N PHE A 48 7.12 -6.16 9.09
CA PHE A 48 6.04 -5.24 9.45
C PHE A 48 6.32 -3.79 9.01
N GLU A 49 7.51 -3.27 9.27
CA GLU A 49 7.88 -1.89 8.91
C GLU A 49 7.97 -1.68 7.40
N LEU A 50 8.48 -2.66 6.66
CA LEU A 50 8.51 -2.61 5.20
C LEU A 50 7.09 -2.67 4.62
N LEU A 51 6.21 -3.50 5.17
CA LEU A 51 4.81 -3.56 4.75
C LEU A 51 4.06 -2.25 4.98
N ARG A 52 4.31 -1.57 6.11
CA ARG A 52 3.77 -0.22 6.36
C ARG A 52 4.21 0.78 5.30
N ALA A 53 5.49 0.74 4.92
CA ALA A 53 6.03 1.59 3.86
C ALA A 53 5.41 1.26 2.49
N ILE A 54 5.33 -0.02 2.13
CA ILE A 54 4.71 -0.50 0.88
C ILE A 54 3.22 -0.13 0.84
N LEU A 55 2.47 -0.34 1.93
CA LEU A 55 1.06 0.05 2.03
C LEU A 55 0.90 1.55 1.79
N THR A 56 1.74 2.37 2.44
CA THR A 56 1.72 3.82 2.28
C THR A 56 1.95 4.24 0.83
N PHE A 57 2.88 3.58 0.13
CA PHE A 57 3.14 3.83 -1.28
C PHE A 57 1.88 3.60 -2.13
N TYR A 58 1.22 2.44 -1.99
CA TYR A 58 0.02 2.13 -2.77
C TYR A 58 -1.20 2.97 -2.37
N VAL A 59 -1.33 3.39 -1.12
CA VAL A 59 -2.42 4.27 -0.68
C VAL A 59 -2.22 5.70 -1.20
N ARG A 60 -0.97 6.18 -1.30
CA ARG A 60 -0.66 7.54 -1.77
C ARG A 60 -0.48 7.65 -3.28
N SER A 61 -0.30 6.53 -4.00
CA SER A 61 -0.03 6.50 -5.44
C SER A 61 -1.11 7.19 -6.29
N GLU A 62 -2.37 7.16 -5.84
CA GLU A 62 -3.49 7.87 -6.49
C GLU A 62 -3.28 9.38 -6.61
N ARG A 63 -2.47 9.97 -5.71
CA ARG A 63 -2.14 11.41 -5.78
C ARG A 63 -1.22 11.75 -6.96
N PHE A 64 -0.62 10.74 -7.57
CA PHE A 64 0.41 10.88 -8.62
C PHE A 64 0.02 10.19 -9.92
N CYS A 65 -0.87 9.19 -9.86
CA CYS A 65 -1.34 8.44 -11.01
C CYS A 65 -2.82 8.10 -10.82
N ASP A 66 -3.68 8.76 -11.58
CA ASP A 66 -5.11 8.45 -11.60
C ASP A 66 -5.34 6.98 -11.97
N GLY A 67 -6.17 6.28 -11.21
CA GLY A 67 -6.45 4.86 -11.44
C GLY A 67 -5.54 3.91 -10.67
N ALA A 68 -4.56 4.40 -9.92
CA ALA A 68 -3.61 3.57 -9.18
C ALA A 68 -4.30 2.71 -8.12
N TRP A 69 -5.33 3.23 -7.44
CA TRP A 69 -6.13 2.41 -6.50
C TRP A 69 -6.89 1.28 -7.20
N ALA A 70 -7.55 1.56 -8.33
CA ALA A 70 -8.26 0.53 -9.09
C ALA A 70 -7.30 -0.57 -9.56
N ASN A 71 -6.14 -0.17 -10.09
CA ASN A 71 -5.13 -1.14 -10.53
C ASN A 71 -4.63 -1.99 -9.34
N SER A 72 -4.30 -1.36 -8.22
CA SER A 72 -3.81 -2.06 -7.01
C SER A 72 -4.86 -3.00 -6.42
N ALA A 73 -6.14 -2.62 -6.45
CA ALA A 73 -7.25 -3.47 -6.02
C ALA A 73 -7.46 -4.65 -6.98
N LYS A 74 -7.45 -4.39 -8.30
CA LYS A 74 -7.61 -5.42 -9.34
C LYS A 74 -6.51 -6.48 -9.28
N GLU A 75 -5.27 -6.06 -9.08
CA GLU A 75 -4.09 -6.94 -8.95
C GLU A 75 -3.99 -7.59 -7.55
N GLY A 76 -4.95 -7.33 -6.64
CA GLY A 76 -4.98 -7.91 -5.30
C GLY A 76 -3.86 -7.44 -4.37
N ILE A 77 -3.18 -6.34 -4.70
CA ILE A 77 -2.00 -5.85 -3.96
C ILE A 77 -2.37 -5.47 -2.53
N PHE A 78 -3.46 -4.69 -2.33
CA PHE A 78 -3.91 -4.32 -0.99
C PHE A 78 -4.19 -5.55 -0.13
N LEU A 79 -4.86 -6.56 -0.69
CA LEU A 79 -5.18 -7.80 0.02
C LEU A 79 -3.92 -8.58 0.43
N ARG A 80 -2.94 -8.71 -0.48
CA ARG A 80 -1.67 -9.37 -0.18
C ARG A 80 -0.90 -8.68 0.94
N ILE A 81 -0.88 -7.34 0.94
CA ILE A 81 -0.24 -6.56 2.00
C ILE A 81 -0.95 -6.79 3.33
N LEU A 82 -2.29 -6.74 3.38
CA LEU A 82 -3.05 -6.95 4.62
C LEU A 82 -2.89 -8.36 5.18
N TYR A 83 -2.89 -9.39 4.33
CA TYR A 83 -2.64 -10.76 4.79
C TYR A 83 -1.24 -10.91 5.36
N ARG A 84 -0.23 -10.35 4.68
CA ARG A 84 1.13 -10.41 5.21
C ARG A 84 1.25 -9.63 6.52
N LEU A 85 0.64 -8.44 6.63
CA LEU A 85 0.61 -7.67 7.88
C LEU A 85 0.06 -8.54 9.01
N LYS A 86 -1.08 -9.21 8.80
CA LYS A 86 -1.66 -10.12 9.80
C LYS A 86 -0.73 -11.26 10.24
N GLU A 87 0.16 -11.73 9.36
CA GLU A 87 1.13 -12.79 9.69
C GLU A 87 2.32 -12.30 10.52
N VAL A 88 2.66 -11.00 10.42
CA VAL A 88 3.87 -10.42 11.04
C VAL A 88 3.57 -9.38 12.12
N ASP A 89 2.29 -9.06 12.33
CA ASP A 89 1.78 -8.26 13.43
C ASP A 89 1.87 -9.11 14.72
N ILE A 90 2.67 -8.66 15.69
CA ILE A 90 2.98 -9.35 16.95
C ILE A 90 2.28 -8.64 18.10
#